data_AF-G9NWW4-F1
#
_entry.id   AF-G9NWW4-F1
#
_cell.length_a   1.000
_cell.length_b   1.000
_cell.length_c   1.000
_cell.angle_alpha   90.00
_cell.angle_beta   90.00
_cell.angle_gamma   90.00
#
_symmetry.space_group_name_H-M   'P 1'
#
loop_
_entity.id
_entity.type
_entity.pdbx_description
1 polymer ?
#
loop_
_entity_poly.entity_id
_entity_poly.type
_entity_poly.pdbx_seq_one_letter_code
_entity_poly.pdbx_strand_id
1 'polypeptide(L)'
;MPKHYGPPLTEDEVAAQNKKSYPGLMAPQGSWTHWFWHSRLLHTFITMGALLAMGVYTFFMNYAYNSPFKDLVPPISDLWQQPTYFFSQWKNVILMHEKDKARKAAEHRNRHIDDVAKRRYFMKMHGIEPMDPVAVVFGKNEEKSAEELEAAAMGHEVPPKPETEAPAEQKKKWLGFF
;
A
#
# COMPACT_ATOMS: atom_id res chain seq x y z
N MET A 1 20.23 27.06 35.18
CA MET A 1 20.02 26.19 36.37
C MET A 1 19.80 27.08 37.59
N PRO A 2 18.86 26.74 38.48
CA PRO A 2 18.72 27.46 39.75
C PRO A 2 20.06 27.36 40.50
N LYS A 3 20.63 28.50 40.89
CA LYS A 3 21.89 28.55 41.64
C LYS A 3 21.59 28.12 43.07
N HIS A 4 22.14 26.98 43.48
CA HIS A 4 22.11 26.57 44.87
C HIS A 4 22.99 27.55 45.67
N TYR A 5 22.42 28.15 46.73
CA TYR A 5 23.22 28.96 47.66
C TYR A 5 24.00 27.99 48.55
N GLY A 6 25.30 27.84 48.28
CA GLY A 6 26.20 26.97 49.03
C GLY A 6 27.41 26.52 48.21
N PRO A 7 28.40 25.87 48.85
CA PRO A 7 29.47 25.15 48.14
C PRO A 7 28.87 24.12 47.16
N PRO A 8 29.57 23.79 46.05
CA PRO A 8 29.12 22.75 45.14
C PRO A 8 28.99 21.43 45.90
N LEU A 9 27.88 20.71 45.67
CA LEU A 9 27.67 19.40 46.30
C LEU A 9 28.79 18.44 45.91
N THR A 10 29.29 17.72 46.91
CA THR A 10 30.21 16.61 46.68
C THR A 10 29.48 15.45 45.99
N GLU A 11 30.21 14.59 45.26
CA GLU A 11 29.61 13.45 44.54
C GLU A 11 28.84 12.51 45.49
N ASP A 12 29.34 12.35 46.71
CA ASP A 12 28.72 11.54 47.75
C ASP A 12 27.38 12.14 48.24
N GLU A 13 27.30 13.46 48.39
CA GLU A 13 26.07 14.15 48.78
C GLU A 13 25.00 14.07 47.68
N VAL A 14 25.40 14.19 46.41
CA VAL A 14 24.50 14.01 45.26
C VAL A 14 23.95 12.57 45.24
N ALA A 15 24.81 11.57 45.45
CA ALA A 15 24.38 10.17 45.53
C ALA A 15 23.43 9.91 46.70
N ALA A 16 23.66 10.54 47.86
CA ALA A 16 22.78 10.44 49.03
C ALA A 16 21.41 11.12 48.78
N GLN A 17 21.40 12.27 48.09
CA GLN A 17 20.18 12.98 47.74
C GLN A 17 19.30 12.18 46.78
N ASN A 18 19.90 11.50 45.79
CA ASN A 18 19.20 10.66 44.81
C ASN A 18 18.53 9.42 45.44
N LYS A 19 19.06 8.90 46.55
CA LYS A 19 18.50 7.74 47.26
C LYS A 19 17.40 8.11 48.26
N LYS A 20 17.25 9.39 48.60
CA LYS A 20 16.35 9.85 49.64
C LYS A 20 14.93 9.95 49.09
N SER A 21 14.01 9.17 49.66
CA SER A 21 12.60 9.18 49.29
C SER A 21 11.79 10.02 50.28
N TYR A 22 10.98 10.94 49.78
CA TYR A 22 10.05 11.76 50.57
C TYR A 22 8.60 11.51 50.14
N PRO A 23 7.62 11.65 51.03
CA PRO A 23 6.21 11.54 50.67
C PRO A 23 5.83 12.51 49.54
N GLY A 24 5.09 12.02 48.54
CA GLY A 24 4.64 12.83 47.40
C GLY A 24 5.65 13.00 46.25
N LEU A 25 6.87 12.46 46.38
CA LEU A 25 7.81 12.36 45.27
C LEU A 25 7.52 11.11 44.41
N MET A 26 8.06 11.13 43.19
CA MET A 26 8.06 9.97 42.29
C MET A 26 8.63 8.73 42.97
N ALA A 27 8.19 7.56 42.51
CA ALA A 27 8.54 6.29 43.12
C ALA A 27 10.08 6.12 43.24
N PRO A 28 10.59 5.58 44.36
CA PRO A 28 12.03 5.49 44.58
C PRO A 28 12.70 4.53 43.57
N GLN A 29 13.98 4.79 43.26
CA GLN A 29 14.76 3.93 42.37
C GLN A 29 14.80 2.49 42.90
N GLY A 30 14.59 1.52 42.00
CA GLY A 30 14.50 0.10 42.35
C GLY A 30 13.08 -0.38 42.71
N SER A 31 12.09 0.51 42.84
CA SER A 31 10.68 0.10 42.93
C SER A 31 10.11 -0.30 41.56
N TRP A 32 9.12 -1.18 41.54
CA TRP A 32 8.41 -1.57 40.31
C TRP A 32 7.76 -0.36 39.61
N THR A 33 7.17 0.53 40.40
CA THR A 33 6.54 1.76 39.90
C THR A 33 7.57 2.67 39.23
N HIS A 34 8.77 2.82 39.82
CA HIS A 34 9.84 3.59 39.19
C HIS A 34 10.28 2.97 37.85
N TRP A 35 10.40 1.64 37.79
CA TRP A 35 10.70 0.94 36.53
C TRP A 35 9.61 1.18 35.47
N PHE A 36 8.33 1.06 35.83
CA PHE A 36 7.23 1.27 34.89
C PHE A 36 7.30 2.66 34.27
N TRP A 37 7.42 3.72 35.08
CA TRP A 37 7.45 5.11 34.63
C TRP A 37 8.71 5.50 33.84
N HIS A 38 9.87 4.94 34.18
CA HIS A 38 11.15 5.34 33.55
C HIS A 38 11.58 4.40 32.41
N SER A 39 10.89 3.28 32.21
CA SER A 39 11.21 2.35 31.13
C SER A 39 10.78 2.92 29.78
N ARG A 40 11.74 3.50 29.04
CA ARG A 40 11.51 4.02 27.69
C ARG A 40 11.01 2.92 26.75
N LEU A 41 11.60 1.73 26.84
CA LEU A 41 11.27 0.61 25.96
C LEU A 41 9.83 0.13 26.16
N LEU A 42 9.35 0.09 27.41
CA LEU A 42 7.96 -0.25 27.71
C LEU A 42 7.00 0.76 27.07
N HIS A 43 7.23 2.05 27.29
CA HIS A 43 6.38 3.10 26.74
C HIS A 43 6.41 3.12 25.21
N THR A 44 7.56 2.93 24.58
CA THR A 44 7.63 2.85 23.12
C THR A 44 6.90 1.62 22.59
N PHE A 45 6.99 0.48 23.26
CA PHE A 45 6.27 -0.72 22.85
C PHE A 45 4.75 -0.54 22.99
N ILE A 46 4.28 0.03 24.10
CA ILE A 46 2.84 0.28 24.33
C ILE A 46 2.31 1.31 23.34
N THR A 47 3.01 2.44 23.15
CA THR A 47 2.55 3.49 22.23
C THR A 47 2.57 3.01 20.78
N MET A 48 3.65 2.36 20.33
CA MET A 48 3.73 1.79 18.99
C MET A 48 2.70 0.68 18.79
N GLY A 49 2.52 -0.19 19.78
CA GLY A 49 1.53 -1.27 19.75
C GLY A 49 0.10 -0.75 19.71
N ALA A 50 -0.23 0.29 20.49
CA ALA A 50 -1.54 0.93 20.47
C ALA A 50 -1.82 1.61 19.12
N LEU A 51 -0.84 2.31 18.54
CA LEU A 51 -0.97 2.93 17.22
C LEU A 51 -1.16 1.89 16.13
N LEU A 52 -0.38 0.80 16.17
CA LEU A 52 -0.52 -0.31 15.23
C LEU A 52 -1.90 -0.98 15.37
N ALA A 53 -2.36 -1.26 16.59
CA ALA A 53 -3.66 -1.87 16.84
C ALA A 53 -4.80 -0.97 16.34
N MET A 54 -4.74 0.35 16.60
CA MET A 54 -5.71 1.31 16.05
C MET A 54 -5.66 1.38 14.52
N GLY A 55 -4.47 1.36 13.92
CA GLY A 55 -4.32 1.33 12.45
C GLY A 55 -4.94 0.08 11.83
N VAL A 56 -4.68 -1.10 12.40
CA VAL A 56 -5.27 -2.36 11.94
C VAL A 56 -6.78 -2.38 12.16
N TYR A 57 -7.26 -1.90 13.31
CA TYR A 57 -8.70 -1.83 13.60
C TYR A 57 -9.44 -0.91 12.64
N THR A 58 -8.91 0.31 12.41
CA THR A 58 -9.49 1.27 11.46
C THR A 58 -9.46 0.75 10.03
N PHE A 59 -8.41 0.03 9.64
CA PHE A 59 -8.36 -0.67 8.35
C PHE A 59 -9.53 -1.66 8.19
N PHE A 60 -9.72 -2.58 9.13
CA PHE A 60 -10.82 -3.56 9.06
C PHE A 60 -12.18 -2.88 9.11
N MET A 61 -12.34 -1.84 9.94
CA MET A 61 -13.60 -1.13 10.09
C MET A 61 -13.96 -0.32 8.83
N ASN A 62 -12.96 0.25 8.14
CA ASN A 62 -13.15 0.90 6.85
C ASN A 62 -13.70 -0.08 5.80
N TYR A 63 -13.18 -1.31 5.76
CA TYR A 63 -13.72 -2.36 4.89
C TYR A 63 -15.14 -2.78 5.28
N ALA A 64 -15.42 -2.93 6.58
CA ALA A 64 -16.74 -3.32 7.06
C ALA A 64 -17.84 -2.30 6.69
N TYR A 65 -17.51 -1.00 6.66
CA TYR A 65 -18.50 0.04 6.32
C TYR A 65 -18.55 0.40 4.83
N ASN A 66 -17.42 0.44 4.13
CA ASN A 66 -17.35 0.96 2.75
C ASN A 66 -17.31 -0.13 1.67
N SER A 67 -17.12 -1.40 2.05
CA SER A 67 -17.10 -2.51 1.08
C SER A 67 -18.52 -2.91 0.66
N PRO A 68 -18.76 -3.21 -0.63
CA PRO A 68 -20.02 -3.82 -1.07
C PRO A 68 -20.23 -5.23 -0.50
N PHE A 69 -19.20 -5.85 0.07
CA PHE A 69 -19.21 -7.22 0.62
C PHE A 69 -19.29 -7.24 2.16
N LYS A 70 -19.83 -6.19 2.79
CA LYS A 70 -19.89 -6.06 4.25
C LYS A 70 -20.65 -7.19 4.96
N ASP A 71 -21.65 -7.77 4.30
CA ASP A 71 -22.49 -8.83 4.90
C ASP A 71 -21.74 -10.16 5.02
N LEU A 72 -20.61 -10.29 4.31
CA LEU A 72 -19.73 -11.46 4.36
C LEU A 72 -18.62 -11.32 5.44
N VAL A 73 -18.61 -10.21 6.17
CA VAL A 73 -17.62 -9.98 7.23
C VAL A 73 -17.95 -10.86 8.44
N PRO A 74 -17.01 -11.70 8.92
CA PRO A 74 -17.29 -12.55 10.06
C PRO A 74 -17.44 -11.72 11.35
N PRO A 75 -18.38 -12.10 12.25
CA PRO A 75 -18.56 -11.43 13.53
C PRO A 75 -17.33 -11.64 14.43
N ILE A 76 -17.08 -10.68 15.33
CA ILE A 76 -15.93 -10.72 16.24
C ILE A 76 -16.00 -11.92 17.20
N SER A 77 -17.19 -12.48 17.45
CA SER A 77 -17.37 -13.71 18.23
C SER A 77 -16.62 -14.91 17.63
N ASP A 78 -16.52 -14.98 16.30
CA ASP A 78 -15.91 -16.11 15.60
C ASP A 78 -14.39 -16.13 15.79
N LEU A 79 -13.78 -14.99 16.13
CA LEU A 79 -12.36 -14.92 16.47
C LEU A 79 -12.00 -15.85 17.63
N TRP A 80 -12.89 -15.94 18.63
CA TRP A 80 -12.66 -16.75 19.83
C TRP A 80 -13.08 -18.21 19.64
N GLN A 81 -14.09 -18.48 18.81
CA GLN A 81 -14.59 -19.84 18.58
C GLN A 81 -13.82 -20.56 17.48
N GLN A 82 -13.55 -19.90 16.35
CA GLN A 82 -12.97 -20.46 15.15
C GLN A 82 -11.99 -19.46 14.49
N PRO A 83 -10.80 -19.23 15.09
CA PRO A 83 -9.87 -18.20 14.63
C PRO A 83 -9.40 -18.41 13.19
N THR A 84 -9.18 -19.66 12.79
CA THR A 84 -8.75 -20.00 11.42
C THR A 84 -9.79 -19.63 10.37
N TYR A 85 -11.06 -19.89 10.66
CA TYR A 85 -12.18 -19.52 9.79
C TYR A 85 -12.29 -17.99 9.68
N PHE A 86 -12.24 -17.28 10.81
CA PHE A 86 -12.31 -15.81 10.85
C PHE A 86 -11.30 -15.15 9.90
N PHE A 87 -10.02 -15.53 9.98
CA PHE A 87 -8.99 -14.96 9.11
C PHE A 87 -9.17 -15.35 7.64
N SER A 88 -9.61 -16.59 7.37
CA SER A 88 -9.88 -17.04 6.01
C SER A 88 -11.02 -16.27 5.34
N GLN A 89 -12.09 -15.98 6.07
CA GLN A 89 -13.22 -15.19 5.58
C GLN A 89 -12.82 -13.74 5.32
N TRP A 90 -12.09 -13.12 6.24
CA TRP A 90 -11.56 -11.78 6.02
C TRP A 90 -10.67 -11.68 4.79
N LYS A 91 -9.78 -12.66 4.58
CA LYS A 91 -8.97 -12.74 3.35
C LYS A 91 -9.85 -12.79 2.11
N ASN A 92 -10.91 -13.61 2.12
CA ASN A 92 -11.83 -13.72 0.99
C ASN A 92 -12.54 -12.40 0.70
N VAL A 93 -13.03 -11.70 1.73
CA VAL A 93 -13.70 -10.40 1.60
C VAL A 93 -12.76 -9.34 0.99
N ILE A 94 -11.52 -9.26 1.47
CA ILE A 94 -10.51 -8.34 0.94
C ILE A 94 -10.24 -8.64 -0.55
N LEU A 95 -10.05 -9.92 -0.88
CA LEU A 95 -9.80 -10.35 -2.26
C LEU A 95 -11.00 -10.05 -3.18
N MET A 96 -12.24 -10.22 -2.72
CA MET A 96 -13.44 -9.84 -3.47
C MET A 96 -13.52 -8.33 -3.67
N HIS A 97 -13.23 -7.54 -2.64
CA HIS A 97 -13.21 -6.08 -2.73
C HIS A 97 -12.17 -5.58 -3.74
N GLU A 98 -10.97 -6.14 -3.70
CA GLU A 98 -9.90 -5.82 -4.66
C GLU A 98 -10.27 -6.21 -6.09
N LYS A 99 -10.89 -7.39 -6.29
CA LYS A 99 -11.40 -7.81 -7.60
C LYS A 99 -12.47 -6.86 -8.13
N ASP A 100 -13.41 -6.44 -7.30
CA ASP A 100 -14.45 -5.49 -7.71
C ASP A 100 -13.86 -4.12 -8.08
N LYS A 101 -12.89 -3.63 -7.29
CA LYS A 101 -12.17 -2.39 -7.58
C LYS A 101 -11.38 -2.49 -8.91
N ALA A 102 -10.71 -3.62 -9.13
CA ALA A 102 -9.98 -3.88 -10.38
C ALA A 102 -10.93 -3.93 -11.59
N ARG A 103 -12.07 -4.62 -11.45
CA ARG A 103 -13.11 -4.67 -12.49
C ARG A 103 -13.63 -3.28 -12.83
N LYS A 104 -14.01 -2.48 -11.84
CA LYS A 104 -14.49 -1.10 -12.03
C LYS A 104 -13.44 -0.22 -12.72
N ALA A 105 -12.17 -0.38 -12.34
CA ALA A 105 -11.07 0.35 -12.98
C ALA A 105 -10.87 -0.08 -14.44
N ALA A 106 -10.95 -1.37 -14.74
CA ALA A 106 -10.87 -1.90 -16.09
C ALA A 106 -12.06 -1.43 -16.96
N GLU A 107 -13.27 -1.49 -16.43
CA GLU A 107 -14.47 -0.97 -17.11
C GLU A 107 -14.34 0.52 -17.42
N HIS A 108 -13.87 1.32 -16.45
CA HIS A 108 -13.63 2.75 -16.68
C HIS A 108 -12.58 2.99 -17.77
N ARG A 109 -11.49 2.22 -17.77
CA ARG A 109 -10.45 2.29 -18.81
C ARG A 109 -11.01 1.89 -20.19
N ASN A 110 -11.77 0.80 -20.26
CA ASN A 110 -12.33 0.31 -21.51
C ASN A 110 -13.31 1.32 -22.11
N ARG A 111 -14.19 1.91 -21.29
CA ARG A 111 -15.10 2.98 -21.72
C ARG A 111 -14.34 4.16 -22.33
N HIS A 112 -13.24 4.57 -21.71
CA HIS A 112 -12.41 5.65 -22.25
C HIS A 112 -11.77 5.28 -23.59
N ILE A 113 -11.25 4.06 -23.71
CA ILE A 113 -10.65 3.55 -24.96
C ILE A 113 -11.71 3.48 -26.06
N ASP A 114 -12.91 2.98 -25.76
CA ASP A 114 -14.02 2.89 -26.70
C ASP A 114 -14.45 4.26 -27.21
N ASP A 115 -14.53 5.26 -26.33
CA ASP A 115 -14.89 6.63 -26.71
C ASP A 115 -13.81 7.27 -27.59
N VAL A 116 -12.53 7.02 -27.31
CA VAL A 116 -11.41 7.45 -28.17
C VAL A 116 -11.45 6.73 -29.52
N ALA A 117 -11.73 5.44 -29.55
CA ALA A 117 -11.82 4.65 -30.77
C ALA A 117 -12.97 5.11 -31.66
N LYS A 118 -14.16 5.34 -31.10
CA LYS A 118 -15.31 5.90 -31.83
C LYS A 118 -15.01 7.27 -32.41
N ARG A 119 -14.34 8.13 -31.64
CA ARG A 119 -13.92 9.46 -32.11
C ARG A 119 -12.95 9.34 -33.28
N ARG A 120 -11.94 8.48 -33.18
CA ARG A 120 -10.98 8.22 -34.28
C ARG A 120 -11.69 7.68 -35.53
N TYR A 121 -12.60 6.73 -35.36
CA TYR A 121 -13.39 6.18 -36.46
C TYR A 121 -14.23 7.25 -37.17
N PHE A 122 -14.95 8.07 -36.39
CA PHE A 122 -15.71 9.19 -36.94
C PHE A 122 -14.83 10.16 -37.74
N MET A 123 -13.65 10.50 -37.22
CA MET A 123 -12.71 11.39 -37.92
C MET A 123 -12.19 10.80 -39.23
N LYS A 124 -11.87 9.50 -39.25
CA LYS A 124 -11.47 8.77 -40.46
C LYS A 124 -12.56 8.78 -41.53
N MET A 125 -13.81 8.47 -41.14
CA MET A 125 -14.95 8.45 -42.06
C MET A 125 -15.27 9.82 -42.65
N HIS A 126 -15.04 10.90 -41.88
CA HIS A 126 -15.26 12.27 -42.32
C HIS A 126 -14.02 12.94 -42.94
N GLY A 127 -12.89 12.23 -43.06
CA GLY A 127 -11.66 12.75 -43.67
C GLY A 127 -10.97 13.86 -42.89
N ILE A 128 -11.24 14.01 -41.59
CA ILE A 128 -10.70 15.05 -40.71
C ILE A 128 -9.63 14.44 -39.81
N GLU A 129 -8.65 13.71 -40.35
CA GLU A 129 -7.60 13.09 -39.55
C GLU A 129 -6.50 14.11 -39.17
N PRO A 130 -6.40 14.59 -37.91
CA PRO A 130 -5.17 15.21 -37.44
C PRO A 130 -4.11 14.12 -37.24
N MET A 131 -2.91 14.40 -37.70
CA MET A 131 -1.75 13.51 -37.61
C MET A 131 -1.53 13.05 -36.15
N ASP A 132 -1.48 11.73 -35.91
CA ASP A 132 -1.24 11.19 -34.57
C ASP A 132 0.10 11.71 -34.04
N PRO A 133 0.16 12.42 -32.90
CA PRO A 133 1.39 13.05 -32.41
C PRO A 133 2.49 12.03 -32.12
N VAL A 134 2.11 10.78 -31.81
CA VAL A 134 3.06 9.67 -31.67
C VAL A 134 3.66 9.25 -33.02
N ALA A 135 2.88 9.24 -34.10
CA ALA A 135 3.37 8.96 -35.44
C ALA A 135 4.29 10.07 -35.97
N VAL A 136 4.03 11.33 -35.57
CA VAL A 136 4.91 12.48 -35.85
C VAL A 136 6.28 12.32 -35.16
N VAL A 137 6.29 11.83 -33.92
CA VAL A 137 7.52 11.71 -33.11
C VAL A 137 8.31 10.43 -33.41
N PHE A 138 7.65 9.32 -33.76
CA PHE A 138 8.29 8.01 -33.90
C PHE A 138 8.43 7.47 -35.34
N GLY A 139 7.94 8.17 -36.36
CA GLY A 139 8.04 7.72 -37.76
C GLY A 139 7.11 6.54 -38.07
N LYS A 140 6.35 6.66 -39.16
CA LYS A 140 5.22 5.79 -39.50
C LYS A 140 5.69 4.49 -40.19
N ASN A 141 5.29 3.32 -39.69
CA ASN A 141 5.22 2.07 -40.47
C ASN A 141 3.72 1.84 -40.79
N GLU A 142 3.29 2.26 -41.99
CA GLU A 142 1.86 2.39 -42.35
C GLU A 142 1.11 1.05 -42.47
N GLU A 143 1.81 -0.06 -42.68
CA GLU A 143 1.16 -1.33 -43.02
C GLU A 143 0.63 -2.10 -41.80
N LYS A 144 1.24 -1.93 -40.61
CA LYS A 144 0.83 -2.67 -39.40
C LYS A 144 -0.36 -2.05 -38.68
N SER A 145 -0.56 -0.74 -38.79
CA SER A 145 -1.59 -0.03 -38.03
C SER A 145 -3.00 -0.19 -38.60
N ALA A 146 -3.15 -0.37 -39.92
CA ALA A 146 -4.46 -0.56 -40.54
C ALA A 146 -5.08 -1.92 -40.17
N GLU A 147 -4.28 -2.99 -40.23
CA GLU A 147 -4.74 -4.36 -39.93
C GLU A 147 -5.00 -4.57 -38.44
N GLU A 148 -4.16 -4.00 -37.56
CA GLU A 148 -4.30 -4.11 -36.11
C GLU A 148 -5.53 -3.33 -35.58
N LEU A 149 -5.89 -2.22 -36.24
CA LEU A 149 -7.09 -1.44 -35.93
C LEU A 149 -8.39 -2.08 -36.45
N GLU A 150 -8.36 -2.78 -37.59
CA GLU A 150 -9.51 -3.57 -38.06
C GLU A 150 -9.76 -4.81 -37.18
N ALA A 151 -8.69 -5.50 -36.76
CA ALA A 151 -8.80 -6.65 -35.86
C ALA A 151 -9.33 -6.26 -34.47
N ALA A 152 -8.88 -5.12 -33.93
CA ALA A 152 -9.38 -4.59 -32.67
C ALA A 152 -10.84 -4.12 -32.74
N ALA A 153 -11.31 -3.63 -33.89
CA ALA A 153 -12.69 -3.19 -34.09
C ALA A 153 -13.68 -4.36 -34.29
N MET A 154 -13.21 -5.49 -34.82
CA MET A 154 -14.02 -6.68 -35.11
C MET A 154 -13.98 -7.75 -34.01
N GLY A 155 -13.12 -7.59 -32.99
CA GLY A 155 -13.02 -8.51 -31.84
C GLY A 155 -12.49 -9.92 -32.19
N HIS A 156 -11.72 -10.06 -33.27
CA HIS A 156 -11.16 -11.35 -33.72
C HIS A 156 -9.70 -11.50 -33.27
N GLU A 157 -9.31 -12.68 -32.78
CA GLU A 157 -7.92 -12.97 -32.39
C GLU A 157 -7.01 -13.06 -33.62
N VAL A 158 -5.83 -12.43 -33.52
CA VAL A 158 -4.79 -12.39 -34.54
C VAL A 158 -4.25 -13.81 -34.80
N PRO A 159 -4.13 -14.30 -36.05
CA PRO A 159 -3.52 -15.60 -36.33
C PRO A 159 -2.03 -15.60 -35.93
N PRO A 160 -1.49 -16.71 -35.41
CA PRO A 160 -0.09 -16.78 -34.97
C PRO A 160 0.85 -16.66 -36.18
N LYS A 161 1.80 -15.72 -36.11
CA LYS A 161 2.77 -15.47 -37.17
C LYS A 161 3.90 -16.54 -37.11
N PRO A 162 4.32 -17.10 -38.26
CA PRO A 162 5.33 -18.16 -38.32
C PRO A 162 6.71 -17.71 -37.84
N GLU A 163 7.35 -18.64 -37.13
CA GLU A 163 8.69 -18.56 -36.55
C GLU A 163 9.72 -18.05 -37.57
N THR A 164 10.31 -16.90 -37.27
CA THR A 164 11.55 -16.43 -37.92
C THR A 164 12.55 -16.09 -36.82
N GLU A 165 13.39 -17.09 -36.56
CA GLU A 165 14.81 -17.02 -36.15
C GLU A 165 15.20 -15.97 -35.11
N ALA A 166 15.40 -16.45 -33.88
CA ALA A 166 16.01 -15.73 -32.77
C ALA A 166 17.47 -15.31 -33.07
N PRO A 167 17.84 -14.03 -32.96
CA PRO A 167 19.23 -13.66 -32.75
C PRO A 167 19.59 -13.77 -31.26
N ALA A 168 20.74 -14.40 -31.02
CA ALA A 168 21.26 -14.89 -29.75
C ALA A 168 21.25 -13.90 -28.57
N GLU A 169 21.04 -14.47 -27.38
CA GLU A 169 21.16 -13.84 -26.06
C GLU A 169 22.40 -12.94 -25.93
N GLN A 170 22.21 -11.63 -25.81
CA GLN A 170 23.19 -10.75 -25.18
C GLN A 170 22.66 -10.31 -23.82
N LYS A 171 23.00 -11.09 -22.79
CA LYS A 171 22.77 -10.74 -21.38
C LYS A 171 23.60 -9.52 -21.02
N LYS A 172 22.98 -8.34 -21.05
CA LYS A 172 23.54 -7.13 -20.45
C LYS A 172 23.54 -7.29 -18.93
N LYS A 173 24.69 -7.63 -18.36
CA LYS A 173 24.94 -7.58 -16.92
C LYS A 173 24.85 -6.12 -16.47
N TRP A 174 23.73 -5.77 -15.85
CA TRP A 174 23.55 -4.51 -15.15
C TRP A 174 23.20 -4.80 -13.70
N LEU A 175 23.88 -4.10 -12.79
CA LEU A 175 23.90 -4.20 -11.32
C LEU A 175 24.94 -5.18 -10.77
N GLY A 176 26.06 -4.58 -10.36
CA GLY A 176 27.27 -5.25 -9.88
C GLY A 176 27.04 -6.08 -8.62
N PHE A 177 27.07 -7.39 -8.82
CA PHE A 177 27.51 -8.39 -7.85
C PHE A 177 28.42 -9.37 -8.59
N PHE A 178 29.49 -9.80 -7.92
CA PHE A 178 30.53 -10.71 -8.41
C PHE A 178 29.97 -11.97 -9.08
#